data_AF-A0AAW2UL41-F1
#
_entry.id   AF-A0AAW2UL41-F1
#
_cell.length_a   1.000
_cell.length_b   1.000
_cell.length_c   1.000
_cell.angle_alpha   90.00
_cell.angle_beta   90.00
_cell.angle_gamma   90.00
#
_symmetry.space_group_name_H-M   'P 1'
#
loop_
_entity.id
_entity.type
_entity.pdbx_description
1 polymer ?
#
loop_
_entity_poly.entity_id
_entity_poly.type
_entity_poly.pdbx_seq_one_letter_code
_entity_poly.pdbx_strand_id
1 'polypeptide(L)'
;MSPWRGSLRQRRGEREEGEGEGGQLISSSANMGISRDSMHKRRATGGKKKSWRKKRKYELGRQPANTKLDTLQKTVRRIRVRGGNVKWRALRLNTGNYSWGSEAITRKTRILDVVYNASNNELVRTQTLVKSAIVQVDAAPFKQWYLTHYGVDIGRKKKGAAKKDEAEEGEGTAQETKKSNHVLRKLEKRQAARKLDPHVEEQFSSGRLLACISSRPGQCGRADGYILEGKELEFYTKKIQKKKGKAAGGA
;
A
#
# COMPACT_ATOMS: atom_id res chain seq x y z
N MET A 1 2.97 -78.35 -4.00
CA MET A 1 2.51 -79.26 -5.07
C MET A 1 1.58 -78.49 -6.01
N SER A 2 2.01 -78.19 -7.23
CA SER A 2 1.11 -77.81 -8.33
C SER A 2 0.42 -79.07 -8.86
N PRO A 3 -0.83 -78.98 -9.35
CA PRO A 3 -1.09 -78.87 -10.80
C PRO A 3 -2.37 -78.02 -11.08
N TRP A 4 -2.79 -77.56 -12.26
CA TRP A 4 -2.47 -77.76 -13.68
C TRP A 4 -3.20 -76.66 -14.51
N ARG A 5 -2.47 -76.09 -15.48
CA ARG A 5 -2.79 -75.72 -16.89
C ARG A 5 -4.20 -75.31 -17.40
N GLY A 6 -4.18 -74.29 -18.28
CA GLY A 6 -5.08 -74.07 -19.44
C GLY A 6 -5.76 -72.69 -19.40
N SER A 7 -5.83 -71.83 -20.43
CA SER A 7 -5.57 -71.89 -21.87
C SER A 7 -5.52 -70.44 -22.42
N LEU A 8 -4.69 -70.20 -23.44
CA LEU A 8 -4.70 -69.00 -24.29
C LEU A 8 -6.09 -68.72 -24.90
N ARG A 9 -6.48 -67.44 -25.03
CA ARG A 9 -7.08 -66.93 -26.27
C ARG A 9 -6.96 -65.40 -26.41
N GLN A 10 -6.24 -64.97 -27.46
CA GLN A 10 -6.29 -63.62 -28.02
C GLN A 10 -7.72 -63.19 -28.39
N ARG A 11 -8.07 -61.94 -28.07
CA ARG A 11 -8.97 -61.05 -28.84
C ARG A 11 -8.36 -59.64 -28.73
N ARG A 12 -7.48 -59.24 -29.66
CA ARG A 12 -7.78 -58.55 -30.93
C ARG A 12 -8.70 -57.33 -30.68
N GLY A 13 -8.08 -56.15 -30.70
CA GLY A 13 -8.74 -54.87 -30.47
C GLY A 13 -9.72 -54.53 -31.59
N GLU A 14 -10.82 -53.93 -31.18
CA GLU A 14 -11.75 -53.21 -32.04
C GLU A 14 -11.52 -51.72 -31.83
N ARG A 15 -11.24 -51.06 -32.94
CA ARG A 15 -10.99 -49.64 -33.09
C ARG A 15 -12.34 -49.05 -33.48
N GLU A 16 -13.06 -48.47 -32.52
CA GLU A 16 -14.28 -47.73 -32.84
C GLU A 16 -13.89 -46.37 -33.43
N GLU A 17 -14.17 -46.21 -34.71
CA GLU A 17 -14.11 -44.96 -35.45
C GLU A 17 -15.25 -44.06 -34.97
N GLY A 18 -14.93 -43.14 -34.07
CA GLY A 18 -15.83 -42.05 -33.68
C GLY A 18 -15.92 -41.03 -34.81
N GLU A 19 -17.08 -40.99 -35.46
CA GLU A 19 -17.48 -39.98 -36.43
C GLU A 19 -17.26 -38.57 -35.85
N GLY A 20 -16.36 -37.82 -36.48
CA GLY A 20 -16.05 -36.45 -36.10
C GLY A 20 -17.22 -35.55 -36.41
N GLU A 21 -18.07 -35.29 -35.42
CA GLU A 21 -18.94 -34.13 -35.42
C GLU A 21 -18.06 -32.89 -35.65
N GLY A 22 -18.29 -32.24 -36.79
CA GLY A 22 -17.68 -30.98 -37.16
C GLY A 22 -18.05 -29.91 -36.16
N GLY A 23 -17.32 -29.89 -35.04
CA GLY A 23 -17.29 -28.83 -34.06
C GLY A 23 -16.89 -27.57 -34.81
N GLN A 24 -17.91 -26.81 -35.19
CA GLN A 24 -17.81 -25.49 -35.76
C GLN A 24 -16.83 -24.74 -34.86
N LEU A 25 -15.60 -24.59 -35.34
CA LEU A 25 -14.57 -23.83 -34.65
C LEU A 25 -15.16 -22.45 -34.47
N ILE A 26 -15.69 -22.20 -33.27
CA ILE A 26 -16.04 -20.88 -32.80
C ILE A 26 -14.71 -20.16 -32.86
N SER A 27 -14.46 -19.51 -34.00
CA SER A 27 -13.31 -18.66 -34.18
C SER A 27 -13.46 -17.69 -33.02
N SER A 28 -12.60 -17.86 -32.02
CA SER A 28 -12.53 -17.01 -30.86
C SER A 28 -12.08 -15.68 -31.42
N SER A 29 -13.06 -14.90 -31.88
CA SER A 29 -12.87 -13.57 -32.42
C SER A 29 -12.15 -12.82 -31.33
N ALA A 30 -10.85 -12.66 -31.54
CA ALA A 30 -9.90 -12.20 -30.54
C ALA A 30 -10.45 -10.91 -29.96
N ASN A 31 -11.06 -11.00 -28.77
CA ASN A 31 -11.48 -9.83 -28.02
C ASN A 31 -10.19 -9.23 -27.46
N MET A 32 -9.47 -8.55 -28.35
CA MET A 32 -8.18 -7.94 -28.07
C MET A 32 -8.40 -6.94 -26.95
N GLY A 33 -7.70 -7.14 -25.83
CA GLY A 33 -7.87 -6.37 -24.60
C GLY A 33 -7.57 -4.87 -24.74
N ILE A 34 -7.39 -4.21 -23.59
CA ILE A 34 -7.11 -2.77 -23.52
C ILE A 34 -5.91 -2.43 -24.43
N SER A 35 -6.04 -1.39 -25.25
CA SER A 35 -4.98 -0.89 -26.14
C SER A 35 -4.58 0.53 -25.74
N ARG A 36 -3.30 0.84 -25.82
CA ARG A 36 -2.72 2.14 -25.45
C ARG A 36 -2.35 3.01 -26.67
N ASP A 37 -2.74 2.60 -27.86
CA ASP A 37 -2.53 3.35 -29.10
C ASP A 37 -3.39 4.64 -29.11
N SER A 38 -3.08 5.58 -30.00
CA SER A 38 -3.87 6.81 -30.16
C SER A 38 -4.74 6.82 -31.42
N MET A 39 -4.75 5.72 -32.20
CA MET A 39 -5.45 5.66 -33.49
C MET A 39 -6.96 5.56 -33.32
N HIS A 40 -7.42 4.97 -32.21
CA HIS A 40 -8.83 4.92 -31.85
C HIS A 40 -9.41 6.28 -31.42
N LYS A 41 -8.57 7.28 -31.14
CA LYS A 41 -8.98 8.65 -30.80
C LYS A 41 -9.12 9.52 -32.06
N ARG A 42 -9.96 10.56 -31.98
CA ARG A 42 -10.12 11.57 -33.04
C ARG A 42 -8.83 12.37 -33.28
N ARG A 43 -8.72 13.01 -34.44
CA ARG A 43 -7.68 14.02 -34.72
C ARG A 43 -7.91 15.26 -33.84
N ALA A 44 -6.88 16.11 -33.71
CA ALA A 44 -7.04 17.42 -33.07
C ALA A 44 -8.12 18.26 -33.75
N THR A 45 -8.25 18.15 -35.08
CA THR A 45 -9.32 18.77 -35.89
C THR A 45 -10.71 18.14 -35.70
N GLY A 46 -10.87 17.12 -34.84
CA GLY A 46 -12.14 16.41 -34.65
C GLY A 46 -12.44 15.32 -35.69
N GLY A 47 -11.70 15.27 -36.81
CA GLY A 47 -11.86 14.25 -37.85
C GLY A 47 -11.64 12.81 -37.35
N LYS A 48 -12.48 11.88 -37.81
CA LYS A 48 -12.36 10.44 -37.50
C LYS A 48 -11.16 9.85 -38.24
N LYS A 49 -10.36 9.02 -37.54
CA LYS A 49 -9.24 8.28 -38.16
C LYS A 49 -9.72 6.89 -38.59
N LYS A 50 -9.38 6.49 -39.82
CA LYS A 50 -9.59 5.11 -40.28
C LYS A 50 -8.54 4.19 -39.64
N SER A 51 -8.98 3.05 -39.10
CA SER A 51 -8.05 2.03 -38.60
C SER A 51 -7.44 1.29 -39.78
N TRP A 52 -6.13 1.47 -40.00
CA TRP A 52 -5.40 0.83 -41.10
C TRP A 52 -4.75 -0.50 -40.72
N ARG A 53 -4.69 -0.82 -39.42
CA ARG A 53 -4.13 -2.07 -38.89
C ARG A 53 -4.90 -2.58 -37.68
N LYS A 54 -4.65 -3.83 -37.31
CA LYS A 54 -5.11 -4.44 -36.05
C LYS A 54 -4.24 -3.96 -34.86
N LYS A 55 -4.76 -4.12 -33.64
CA LYS A 55 -4.04 -3.86 -32.37
C LYS A 55 -2.77 -4.72 -32.28
N ARG A 56 -1.65 -4.16 -31.81
CA ARG A 56 -0.36 -4.90 -31.70
C ARG A 56 -0.05 -5.28 -30.25
N LYS A 57 0.68 -6.37 -30.05
CA LYS A 57 1.05 -6.88 -28.72
C LYS A 57 1.82 -5.86 -27.87
N TYR A 58 2.64 -5.01 -28.48
CA TYR A 58 3.39 -3.98 -27.74
C TYR A 58 2.51 -2.82 -27.25
N GLU A 59 1.27 -2.69 -27.76
CA GLU A 59 0.30 -1.65 -27.36
C GLU A 59 -0.62 -2.11 -26.23
N LEU A 60 -0.43 -3.34 -25.72
CA LEU A 60 -1.31 -3.91 -24.73
C LEU A 60 -1.33 -3.07 -23.44
N GLY A 61 -2.54 -2.83 -22.95
CA GLY A 61 -2.84 -2.44 -21.58
C GLY A 61 -3.21 -3.66 -20.75
N ARG A 62 -3.23 -3.48 -19.43
CA ARG A 62 -3.72 -4.49 -18.48
C ARG A 62 -4.72 -3.82 -17.54
N GLN A 63 -5.64 -4.60 -17.00
CA GLN A 63 -6.57 -4.11 -15.97
C GLN A 63 -5.79 -3.53 -14.78
N PRO A 64 -6.31 -2.46 -14.15
CA PRO A 64 -5.68 -1.86 -12.97
C PRO A 64 -5.64 -2.86 -11.81
N ALA A 65 -4.76 -2.60 -10.85
CA ALA A 65 -4.56 -3.49 -9.70
C ALA A 65 -5.59 -3.26 -8.58
N ASN A 66 -6.10 -2.03 -8.46
CA ASN A 66 -7.00 -1.57 -7.39
C ASN A 66 -6.58 -2.11 -6.01
N THR A 67 -5.32 -1.89 -5.66
CA THR A 67 -4.70 -2.39 -4.43
C THR A 67 -5.51 -1.93 -3.22
N LYS A 68 -6.01 -2.88 -2.43
CA LYS A 68 -6.80 -2.61 -1.23
C LYS A 68 -5.93 -2.58 0.00
N LEU A 69 -6.31 -1.73 0.93
CA LEU A 69 -5.91 -1.88 2.31
C LEU A 69 -6.61 -3.14 2.86
N ASP A 70 -5.83 -4.04 3.39
CA ASP A 70 -6.30 -5.22 4.13
C ASP A 70 -5.47 -5.26 5.41
N THR A 71 -6.04 -5.64 6.55
CA THR A 71 -5.31 -5.70 7.81
C THR A 71 -4.53 -7.00 7.96
N LEU A 72 -5.01 -8.09 7.34
CA LEU A 72 -4.54 -9.45 7.60
C LEU A 72 -3.64 -9.99 6.49
N GLN A 73 -4.00 -9.76 5.22
CA GLN A 73 -3.36 -10.46 4.11
C GLN A 73 -2.56 -9.52 3.21
N LYS A 74 -1.29 -9.89 2.98
CA LYS A 74 -0.45 -9.32 1.92
C LYS A 74 -0.52 -10.20 0.68
N THR A 75 -1.06 -9.68 -0.41
CA THR A 75 -1.15 -10.40 -1.68
C THR A 75 -0.48 -9.60 -2.79
N VAL A 76 0.62 -10.14 -3.32
CA VAL A 76 1.35 -9.52 -4.43
C VAL A 76 1.55 -10.57 -5.52
N ARG A 77 1.11 -10.27 -6.74
CA ARG A 77 1.24 -11.16 -7.90
C ARG A 77 2.35 -10.70 -8.83
N ARG A 78 3.13 -11.66 -9.31
CA ARG A 78 4.17 -11.45 -10.31
C ARG A 78 3.56 -11.33 -11.71
N ILE A 79 3.97 -10.34 -12.50
CA ILE A 79 3.49 -10.15 -13.88
C ILE A 79 4.68 -10.03 -14.82
N ARG A 80 4.78 -10.93 -15.79
CA ARG A 80 5.75 -10.82 -16.90
C ARG A 80 5.37 -9.67 -17.84
N VAL A 81 6.37 -8.86 -18.18
CA VAL A 81 6.24 -7.75 -19.12
C VAL A 81 7.18 -7.94 -20.32
N ARG A 82 7.13 -7.02 -21.28
CA ARG A 82 7.99 -7.04 -22.48
C ARG A 82 9.47 -7.00 -22.06
N GLY A 83 10.31 -7.71 -22.82
CA GLY A 83 11.75 -7.76 -22.58
C GLY A 83 12.18 -8.71 -21.44
N GLY A 84 11.32 -9.64 -21.03
CA GLY A 84 11.64 -10.63 -19.99
C GLY A 84 11.53 -10.11 -18.56
N ASN A 85 11.38 -8.79 -18.37
CA ASN A 85 11.24 -8.16 -17.08
C ASN A 85 9.95 -8.56 -16.33
N VAL A 86 9.93 -8.26 -15.04
CA VAL A 86 8.84 -8.56 -14.13
C VAL A 86 8.38 -7.30 -13.42
N LYS A 87 7.06 -7.18 -13.22
CA LYS A 87 6.44 -6.20 -12.34
C LYS A 87 5.66 -6.88 -11.24
N TRP A 88 5.52 -6.21 -10.11
CA TRP A 88 4.82 -6.71 -8.94
C TRP A 88 3.50 -5.96 -8.78
N ARG A 89 2.40 -6.70 -8.85
CA ARG A 89 1.06 -6.16 -8.69
C ARG A 89 0.56 -6.48 -7.29
N ALA A 90 0.56 -5.50 -6.41
CA ALA A 90 -0.12 -5.64 -5.13
C ALA A 90 -1.63 -5.64 -5.33
N LEU A 91 -2.30 -6.63 -4.77
CA LEU A 91 -3.77 -6.68 -4.65
C LEU A 91 -4.20 -6.24 -3.26
N ARG A 92 -3.46 -6.65 -2.23
CA ARG A 92 -3.72 -6.28 -0.83
C ARG A 92 -2.41 -5.99 -0.10
N LEU A 93 -2.36 -4.89 0.64
CA LEU A 93 -1.21 -4.49 1.46
C LEU A 93 -1.70 -3.91 2.79
N ASN A 94 -0.91 -4.14 3.84
CA ASN A 94 -1.18 -3.65 5.20
C ASN A 94 -0.03 -2.80 5.78
N THR A 95 1.13 -2.82 5.14
CA THR A 95 2.38 -2.24 5.64
C THR A 95 3.15 -1.55 4.51
N GLY A 96 3.95 -0.56 4.89
CA GLY A 96 4.83 0.20 3.99
C GLY A 96 6.04 0.73 4.73
N ASN A 97 7.06 1.16 3.98
CA ASN A 97 8.18 1.90 4.55
C ASN A 97 7.90 3.39 4.43
N TYR A 98 7.88 4.08 5.57
CA TYR A 98 7.61 5.51 5.63
C TYR A 98 8.82 6.24 6.17
N SER A 99 9.22 7.29 5.45
CA SER A 99 10.33 8.16 5.85
C SER A 99 9.82 9.37 6.63
N TRP A 100 10.45 9.64 7.77
CA TRP A 100 10.36 10.91 8.48
C TRP A 100 11.47 11.82 7.95
N GLY A 101 11.10 12.90 7.25
CA GLY A 101 12.03 13.73 6.49
C GLY A 101 12.98 14.52 7.37
N SER A 102 12.44 15.23 8.36
CA SER A 102 13.21 16.07 9.29
C SER A 102 14.25 15.29 10.11
N GLU A 103 13.87 14.12 10.61
CA GLU A 103 14.73 13.25 11.44
C GLU A 103 15.56 12.24 10.61
N ALA A 104 15.48 12.30 9.28
CA ALA A 104 16.20 11.44 8.33
C ALA A 104 16.11 9.93 8.65
N ILE A 105 14.92 9.45 9.03
CA ILE A 105 14.70 8.06 9.42
C ILE A 105 13.57 7.42 8.62
N THR A 106 13.78 6.18 8.19
CA THR A 106 12.72 5.33 7.65
C THR A 106 12.38 4.19 8.61
N ARG A 107 11.08 3.94 8.79
CA ARG A 107 10.57 2.77 9.52
C ARG A 107 9.46 2.09 8.74
N LYS A 108 9.41 0.77 8.90
CA LYS A 108 8.29 -0.03 8.41
C LYS A 108 7.13 0.14 9.38
N THR A 109 6.00 0.62 8.89
CA THR A 109 4.81 0.87 9.70
C THR A 109 3.57 0.30 9.04
N ARG A 110 2.53 0.11 9.84
CA ARG A 110 1.21 -0.34 9.37
C ARG A 110 0.46 0.85 8.79
N ILE A 111 -0.24 0.62 7.69
CA ILE A 111 -1.19 1.57 7.11
C ILE A 111 -2.52 1.28 7.79
N LEU A 112 -3.14 2.31 8.38
CA LEU A 112 -4.37 2.19 9.16
C LEU A 112 -5.59 2.55 8.31
N ASP A 113 -5.54 3.66 7.59
CA ASP A 113 -6.65 4.12 6.77
C ASP A 113 -6.19 5.03 5.63
N VAL A 114 -7.02 5.16 4.59
CA VAL A 114 -6.85 6.13 3.50
C VAL A 114 -7.77 7.31 3.77
N VAL A 115 -7.21 8.50 4.02
CA VAL A 115 -8.00 9.66 4.47
C VAL A 115 -8.33 10.62 3.33
N TYR A 116 -7.39 10.82 2.42
CA TYR A 116 -7.55 11.78 1.34
C TYR A 116 -6.92 11.29 0.05
N ASN A 117 -7.55 11.63 -1.07
CA ASN A 117 -7.04 11.39 -2.40
C ASN A 117 -7.40 12.59 -3.28
N ALA A 118 -6.41 13.13 -3.99
CA ALA A 118 -6.60 14.30 -4.84
C ALA A 118 -7.40 13.99 -6.12
N SER A 119 -7.30 12.76 -6.64
CA SER A 119 -7.83 12.42 -7.96
C SER A 119 -9.29 11.97 -7.91
N ASN A 120 -9.68 11.16 -6.93
CA ASN A 120 -11.02 10.61 -6.84
C ASN A 120 -11.40 10.26 -5.39
N ASN A 121 -12.58 10.70 -4.96
CA ASN A 121 -13.13 10.44 -3.63
C ASN A 121 -13.52 8.96 -3.41
N GLU A 122 -13.89 8.23 -4.47
CA GLU A 122 -14.23 6.80 -4.37
C GLU A 122 -13.05 5.93 -3.92
N LEU A 123 -11.83 6.39 -4.21
CA LEU A 123 -10.62 5.68 -3.78
C LEU A 123 -10.41 5.75 -2.26
N VAL A 124 -10.94 6.80 -1.61
CA VAL A 124 -10.95 6.94 -0.15
C VAL A 124 -12.00 6.01 0.43
N ARG A 125 -13.24 6.06 -0.08
CA ARG A 125 -14.37 5.22 0.38
C ARG A 125 -14.07 3.73 0.32
N THR A 126 -13.37 3.31 -0.72
CA THR A 126 -13.04 1.90 -0.95
C THR A 126 -11.65 1.50 -0.45
N GLN A 127 -10.98 2.36 0.33
CA GLN A 127 -9.64 2.16 0.89
C GLN A 127 -8.62 1.64 -0.13
N THR A 128 -8.55 2.30 -1.29
CA THR A 128 -7.65 1.92 -2.38
C THR A 128 -6.32 2.67 -2.28
N LEU A 129 -5.22 1.92 -2.22
CA LEU A 129 -3.85 2.45 -2.11
C LEU A 129 -3.31 2.83 -3.50
N VAL A 130 -3.11 4.13 -3.72
CA VAL A 130 -2.53 4.68 -4.95
C VAL A 130 -1.42 5.67 -4.62
N LYS A 131 -0.60 6.00 -5.63
CA LYS A 131 0.39 7.07 -5.50
C LYS A 131 -0.32 8.38 -5.14
N SER A 132 0.28 9.12 -4.22
CA SER A 132 -0.18 10.39 -3.66
C SER A 132 -1.48 10.30 -2.86
N ALA A 133 -1.91 9.09 -2.48
CA ALA A 133 -2.94 8.95 -1.46
C ALA A 133 -2.36 9.35 -0.10
N ILE A 134 -3.14 10.13 0.66
CA ILE A 134 -2.83 10.49 2.03
C ILE A 134 -3.46 9.44 2.94
N VAL A 135 -2.62 8.83 3.75
CA VAL A 135 -2.94 7.71 4.63
C VAL A 135 -2.61 8.04 6.07
N GLN A 136 -3.31 7.38 6.99
CA GLN A 136 -2.90 7.31 8.39
C GLN A 136 -1.99 6.11 8.59
N VAL A 137 -0.83 6.34 9.19
CA VAL A 137 0.12 5.28 9.56
C VAL A 137 0.29 5.24 11.08
N ASP A 138 0.65 4.06 11.57
CA ASP A 138 0.98 3.85 12.98
C ASP A 138 2.23 4.64 13.40
N ALA A 139 2.12 5.41 14.48
CA ALA A 139 3.21 6.22 15.02
C ALA A 139 4.19 5.42 15.92
N ALA A 140 3.80 4.23 16.40
CA ALA A 140 4.57 3.50 17.41
C ALA A 140 6.04 3.23 17.01
N PRO A 141 6.38 2.83 15.77
CA PRO A 141 7.77 2.60 15.38
C PRO A 141 8.64 3.86 15.39
N PHE A 142 8.04 5.03 15.12
CA PHE A 142 8.74 6.33 15.15
C PHE A 142 8.90 6.82 16.58
N LYS A 143 7.86 6.65 17.42
CA LYS A 143 7.89 6.96 18.84
C LYS A 143 8.97 6.15 19.57
N GLN A 144 9.04 4.85 19.32
CA GLN A 144 10.07 3.98 19.89
C GLN A 144 11.47 4.44 19.48
N TRP A 145 11.67 4.78 18.21
CA TRP A 145 12.96 5.29 17.77
C TRP A 145 13.31 6.61 18.44
N TYR A 146 12.37 7.54 18.54
CA TYR A 146 12.61 8.84 19.15
C TYR A 146 13.00 8.72 20.62
N LEU A 147 12.35 7.81 21.36
CA LEU A 147 12.73 7.46 22.74
C LEU A 147 14.17 6.94 22.80
N THR A 148 14.56 6.04 21.91
CA THR A 148 15.96 5.53 21.89
C THR A 148 16.97 6.59 21.45
N HIS A 149 16.57 7.53 20.59
CA HIS A 149 17.48 8.52 20.00
C HIS A 149 17.73 9.71 20.94
N TYR A 150 16.65 10.28 21.49
CA TYR A 150 16.66 11.48 22.33
C TYR A 150 16.47 11.19 23.82
N GLY A 151 16.02 9.98 24.20
CA GLY A 151 15.70 9.64 25.58
C GLY A 151 14.39 10.25 26.09
N VAL A 152 13.55 10.76 25.19
CA VAL A 152 12.31 11.49 25.52
C VAL A 152 11.11 10.75 24.93
N ASP A 153 10.06 10.62 25.73
CA ASP A 153 8.79 10.04 25.31
C ASP A 153 7.90 11.11 24.65
N ILE A 154 7.60 11.00 23.34
CA ILE A 154 6.69 11.93 22.64
C ILE A 154 5.24 11.45 22.78
N GLY A 155 4.32 12.40 22.88
CA GLY A 155 2.89 12.13 22.74
C GLY A 155 2.21 11.77 24.05
N ARG A 156 2.91 11.85 25.19
CA ARG A 156 2.25 11.90 26.50
C ARG A 156 1.41 13.18 26.55
N LYS A 157 0.08 13.05 26.54
CA LYS A 157 -0.78 14.17 26.88
C LYS A 157 -0.42 14.57 28.31
N LYS A 158 -0.04 15.84 28.54
CA LYS A 158 -0.08 16.42 29.88
C LYS A 158 -1.53 16.28 30.36
N LYS A 159 -1.82 15.23 31.13
CA LYS A 159 -2.93 15.33 32.09
C LYS A 159 -2.58 16.54 32.95
N GLY A 160 -3.54 17.44 33.13
CA GLY A 160 -3.34 18.69 33.85
C GLY A 160 -2.63 18.47 35.18
N ALA A 161 -1.99 19.53 35.68
CA ALA A 161 -1.39 19.61 37.00
C ALA A 161 -2.44 19.47 38.13
N ALA A 162 -3.13 18.34 38.18
CA ALA A 162 -4.19 18.01 39.13
C ALA A 162 -4.27 16.48 39.31
N LYS A 163 -3.16 15.91 39.78
CA LYS A 163 -3.05 14.78 40.70
C LYS A 163 -1.56 14.43 40.76
N LYS A 164 -0.85 15.17 41.60
CA LYS A 164 0.25 14.56 42.33
C LYS A 164 -0.38 13.54 43.28
N ASP A 165 0.34 12.43 43.40
CA ASP A 165 0.21 11.39 44.41
C ASP A 165 -0.85 10.30 44.14
N GLU A 166 -0.34 9.06 44.13
CA GLU A 166 -1.05 7.78 44.19
C GLU A 166 -1.69 7.25 42.89
N ALA A 167 -0.82 6.87 41.94
CA ALA A 167 -1.00 5.72 41.05
C ALA A 167 0.36 5.36 40.41
N GLU A 168 1.35 5.05 41.24
CA GLU A 168 2.41 4.13 40.83
C GLU A 168 1.82 2.71 40.74
N GLU A 169 2.43 1.85 39.92
CA GLU A 169 2.04 0.45 39.64
C GLU A 169 0.95 0.26 38.55
N GLY A 170 1.32 0.45 37.28
CA GLY A 170 0.52 -0.04 36.15
C GLY A 170 0.86 0.56 34.79
N GLU A 171 1.72 -0.15 34.03
CA GLU A 171 2.10 0.12 32.63
C GLU A 171 2.84 1.43 32.34
N GLY A 172 4.16 1.41 32.53
CA GLY A 172 5.03 2.46 31.98
C GLY A 172 6.31 2.73 32.74
N THR A 173 6.87 1.75 33.46
CA THR A 173 8.26 1.82 33.90
C THR A 173 9.14 1.66 32.66
N ALA A 174 9.46 2.77 32.01
CA ALA A 174 10.82 2.94 31.53
C ALA A 174 11.70 2.82 32.78
N GLN A 175 12.11 1.59 33.11
CA GLN A 175 13.14 1.35 34.09
C GLN A 175 14.24 2.37 33.80
N GLU A 176 14.54 3.23 34.78
CA GLU A 176 15.76 4.03 34.79
C GLU A 176 16.94 3.05 34.88
N THR A 177 17.19 2.39 33.77
CA THR A 177 18.39 1.62 33.54
C THR A 177 19.52 2.62 33.70
N LYS A 178 20.38 2.41 34.70
CA LYS A 178 21.54 3.26 34.94
C LYS A 178 22.34 3.33 33.62
N LYS A 179 22.27 4.47 32.94
CA LYS A 179 22.99 4.70 31.68
C LYS A 179 24.40 5.14 32.01
N SER A 180 25.36 4.71 31.21
CA SER A 180 26.74 5.18 31.36
C SER A 180 26.84 6.69 31.08
N ASN A 181 27.79 7.37 31.73
CA ASN A 181 28.04 8.80 31.52
C ASN A 181 28.28 9.16 30.04
N HIS A 182 28.82 8.22 29.26
CA HIS A 182 29.01 8.41 27.82
C HIS A 182 27.67 8.52 27.07
N VAL A 183 26.67 7.73 27.44
CA VAL A 183 25.32 7.75 26.83
C VAL A 183 24.60 9.03 27.22
N LEU A 184 24.67 9.45 28.48
CA LEU A 184 24.05 10.70 28.96
C LEU A 184 24.57 11.90 28.17
N ARG A 185 25.90 12.06 28.07
CA ARG A 185 26.53 13.12 27.27
C ARG A 185 26.12 13.09 25.79
N LYS A 186 25.87 11.91 25.22
CA LYS A 186 25.39 11.76 23.84
C LYS A 186 23.94 12.21 23.68
N LEU A 187 23.08 11.90 24.66
CA LEU A 187 21.69 12.31 24.67
C LEU A 187 21.57 13.82 24.83
N GLU A 188 22.30 14.43 25.76
CA GLU A 188 22.34 15.88 25.96
C GLU A 188 22.72 16.64 24.68
N LYS A 189 23.77 16.18 23.99
CA LYS A 189 24.18 16.75 22.70
C LYS A 189 23.08 16.70 21.64
N ARG A 190 22.29 15.62 21.59
CA ARG A 190 21.18 15.48 20.64
C ARG A 190 19.96 16.30 21.05
N GLN A 191 19.70 16.40 22.36
CA GLN A 191 18.58 17.18 22.88
C GLN A 191 18.74 18.67 22.55
N ALA A 192 19.96 19.19 22.44
CA ALA A 192 20.21 20.57 22.03
C ALA A 192 19.68 20.90 20.62
N ALA A 193 19.71 19.94 19.69
CA ALA A 193 19.23 20.12 18.31
C ALA A 193 17.75 19.74 18.12
N ARG A 194 17.06 19.33 19.19
CA ARG A 194 15.70 18.79 19.14
C ARG A 194 14.70 19.89 18.83
N LYS A 195 14.10 19.86 17.65
CA LYS A 195 12.99 20.75 17.27
C LYS A 195 11.93 19.96 16.51
N LEU A 196 10.74 19.84 17.11
CA LEU A 196 9.59 19.18 16.49
C LEU A 196 8.55 20.23 16.07
N ASP A 197 7.91 19.98 14.93
CA ASP A 197 6.74 20.75 14.50
C ASP A 197 5.55 20.48 15.44
N PRO A 198 4.87 21.51 15.97
CA PRO A 198 3.73 21.34 16.87
C PRO A 198 2.61 20.45 16.30
N HIS A 199 2.35 20.51 15.00
CA HIS A 199 1.30 19.70 14.36
C HIS A 199 1.70 18.22 14.28
N VAL A 200 2.99 17.94 14.14
CA VAL A 200 3.52 16.56 14.15
C VAL A 200 3.47 16.01 15.58
N GLU A 201 3.81 16.82 16.59
CA GLU A 201 3.70 16.45 18.00
C GLU A 201 2.26 16.09 18.41
N GLU A 202 1.27 16.88 17.98
CA GLU A 202 -0.15 16.58 18.20
C GLU A 202 -0.55 15.20 17.62
N GLN A 203 -0.05 14.87 16.42
CA GLN A 203 -0.31 13.58 15.79
C GLN A 203 0.30 12.41 16.57
N PHE A 204 1.49 12.57 17.14
CA PHE A 204 2.08 11.57 18.02
C PHE A 204 1.23 11.30 19.26
N SER A 205 0.55 12.30 19.82
CA SER A 205 -0.43 12.10 20.90
C SER A 205 -1.67 11.30 20.49
N SER A 206 -2.04 11.33 19.21
CA SER A 206 -3.12 10.49 18.68
C SER A 206 -2.69 9.07 18.34
N GLY A 207 -1.37 8.81 18.28
CA GLY A 207 -0.79 7.55 17.84
C GLY A 207 -0.87 7.30 16.32
N ARG A 208 -1.33 8.28 15.54
CA ARG A 208 -1.52 8.17 14.08
C ARG A 208 -0.88 9.35 13.38
N LEU A 209 0.02 9.08 12.44
CA LEU A 209 0.67 10.09 11.62
C LEU A 209 0.03 10.16 10.23
N LEU A 210 -0.09 11.36 9.68
CA LEU A 210 -0.47 11.53 8.28
C LEU A 210 0.76 11.34 7.38
N ALA A 211 0.60 10.52 6.35
CA ALA A 211 1.66 10.21 5.41
C ALA A 211 1.15 10.19 3.97
N CYS A 212 2.05 10.44 3.01
CA CYS A 212 1.79 10.39 1.59
C CYS A 212 2.47 9.16 0.97
N ILE A 213 1.73 8.35 0.22
CA ILE A 213 2.30 7.23 -0.55
C ILE A 213 3.01 7.80 -1.78
N SER A 214 4.32 7.62 -1.89
CA SER A 214 5.11 8.07 -3.05
C SER A 214 5.31 6.96 -4.10
N SER A 215 5.13 5.70 -3.70
CA SER A 215 5.27 4.53 -4.56
C SER A 215 4.03 4.24 -5.42
N ARG A 216 4.13 3.26 -6.33
CA ARG A 216 3.01 2.80 -7.18
C ARG A 216 2.71 1.32 -6.91
N PRO A 217 1.85 0.99 -5.92
CA PRO A 217 1.62 -0.39 -5.46
C PRO A 217 1.27 -1.39 -6.58
N GLY A 218 0.51 -0.96 -7.59
CA GLY A 218 0.14 -1.81 -8.72
C GLY A 218 1.26 -2.12 -9.73
N GLN A 219 2.46 -1.55 -9.57
CA GLN A 219 3.63 -1.79 -10.42
C GLN A 219 4.85 -2.30 -9.64
N CYS A 220 5.10 -1.73 -8.45
CA CYS A 220 6.23 -2.12 -7.59
C CYS A 220 5.86 -3.09 -6.47
N GLY A 221 4.57 -3.30 -6.19
CA GLY A 221 4.11 -4.21 -5.12
C GLY A 221 4.31 -3.67 -3.70
N ARG A 222 4.64 -2.39 -3.54
CA ARG A 222 4.93 -1.73 -2.25
C ARG A 222 4.14 -0.43 -2.11
N ALA A 223 3.77 -0.08 -0.88
CA ALA A 223 3.10 1.16 -0.52
C ALA A 223 4.03 1.99 0.39
N ASP A 224 5.14 2.45 -0.18
CA ASP A 224 6.15 3.23 0.53
C ASP A 224 5.86 4.73 0.36
N GLY A 225 6.30 5.53 1.33
CA GLY A 225 5.92 6.93 1.43
C GLY A 225 6.77 7.74 2.40
N TYR A 226 6.27 8.93 2.73
CA TYR A 226 6.87 9.81 3.73
C TYR A 226 5.80 10.45 4.61
N ILE A 227 6.17 10.80 5.84
CA ILE A 227 5.31 11.51 6.79
C ILE A 227 5.17 12.97 6.32
N LEU A 228 3.95 13.51 6.41
CA LEU A 228 3.67 14.91 6.08
C LEU A 228 4.17 15.83 7.20
N GLU A 229 4.88 16.90 6.83
CA GLU A 229 5.44 17.87 7.76
C GLU A 229 5.22 19.32 7.27
N GLY A 230 5.27 20.30 8.18
CA GLY A 230 5.21 21.73 7.87
C GLY A 230 4.01 22.15 7.01
N LYS A 231 4.28 22.98 5.99
CA LYS A 231 3.25 23.56 5.11
C LYS A 231 2.41 22.50 4.37
N GLU A 232 3.03 21.37 4.02
CA GLU A 232 2.32 20.29 3.33
C GLU A 232 1.30 19.64 4.27
N LEU A 233 1.70 19.41 5.52
CA LEU A 233 0.80 18.90 6.55
C LEU A 233 -0.36 19.86 6.81
N GLU A 234 -0.09 21.16 6.96
CA GLU A 234 -1.13 22.17 7.14
C GLU A 234 -2.13 22.18 5.98
N PHE A 235 -1.64 22.11 4.74
CA PHE A 235 -2.48 22.11 3.55
C PHE A 235 -3.45 20.93 3.55
N TYR A 236 -2.94 19.71 3.76
CA TYR A 236 -3.80 18.52 3.77
C TYR A 236 -4.73 18.48 4.98
N THR A 237 -4.29 18.95 6.14
CA THR A 237 -5.14 19.06 7.34
C THR A 237 -6.34 19.97 7.07
N LYS A 238 -6.12 21.16 6.50
CA LYS A 238 -7.19 22.09 6.08
C LYS A 238 -8.14 21.46 5.07
N LYS A 239 -7.63 20.71 4.08
CA LYS A 239 -8.46 20.01 3.08
C LYS A 239 -9.33 18.93 3.70
N ILE A 240 -8.79 18.14 4.63
CA ILE A 240 -9.51 17.08 5.32
C ILE A 240 -10.61 17.67 6.19
N GLN A 241 -10.31 18.71 6.98
CA GLN A 241 -11.28 19.41 7.82
C GLN A 241 -12.42 20.01 6.98
N LYS A 242 -12.11 20.73 5.89
CA LYS A 242 -13.13 21.29 4.99
C LYS A 242 -14.03 20.21 4.39
N LYS A 243 -13.47 19.04 4.06
CA LYS A 243 -14.23 17.91 3.50
C LYS A 243 -15.15 17.27 4.55
N LYS A 244 -14.71 17.19 5.81
CA LYS A 244 -15.55 16.73 6.94
C LYS A 244 -16.67 17.72 7.26
N GLY A 245 -16.37 19.02 7.35
CA GLY A 245 -17.38 20.05 7.64
C GLY A 245 -18.51 20.11 6.61
N LYS A 246 -18.19 19.94 5.31
CA LYS A 246 -19.20 19.83 4.25
C LYS A 246 -20.10 18.60 4.37
N ALA A 247 -19.59 17.49 4.92
CA ALA A 247 -20.38 16.29 5.12
C ALA A 247 -21.32 16.41 6.33
N ALA A 248 -20.95 17.20 7.34
CA ALA A 248 -21.78 17.44 8.53
C ALA A 248 -22.87 18.50 8.33
N GLY A 249 -22.63 19.53 7.50
CA GLY A 249 -23.60 20.61 7.24
C GLY A 249 -24.58 20.35 6.08
N GLY A 250 -24.57 19.15 5.50
CA GLY A 250 -25.49 18.73 4.43
C GLY A 250 -26.37 17.55 4.82
N ALA A 251 -26.41 17.22 6.12
CA ALA A 251 -27.31 16.24 6.73
C ALA A 251 -28.36 16.98 7.55
#